data_AF-A0A0B6XUW8-F1
#
_entry.id   AF-A0A0B6XUW8-F1
#
_cell.length_a   1.000
_cell.length_b   1.000
_cell.length_c   1.000
_cell.angle_alpha   90.00
_cell.angle_beta   90.00
_cell.angle_gamma   90.00
#
_symmetry.space_group_name_H-M   'P 1'
#
loop_
_entity.id
_entity.type
_entity.pdbx_description
1 polymer ?
#
loop_
_entity_poly.entity_id
_entity_poly.type
_entity_poly.pdbx_seq_one_letter_code
_entity_poly.pdbx_strand_id
1 'polypeptide(L)' 'VTSVVDPRSGQLISVSKAIEEGILDQTKGTYTNPLTGESMTLGDAIDKRLVLAESPEARSDDPLEKAEVSSIHITDEQ' A
#
# COMPACT_ATOMS: atom_id res chain seq x y z
N VAL A 1 7.34 11.18 -4.58
CA VAL A 1 7.64 9.72 -4.60
C VAL A 1 9.13 9.51 -4.60
N THR A 2 9.63 8.64 -3.73
CA THR A 2 11.06 8.40 -3.55
C THR A 2 11.46 6.98 -3.93
N SER A 3 10.58 5.98 -3.82
CA SER A 3 10.87 4.59 -4.22
C SER A 3 9.60 3.83 -4.64
N VAL A 4 9.77 2.79 -5.47
CA VAL A 4 8.69 1.95 -6.00
C VAL A 4 9.03 0.48 -5.71
N VAL A 5 8.04 -0.32 -5.32
CA VAL A 5 8.21 -1.77 -5.10
C VAL A 5 8.07 -2.50 -6.43
N ASP A 6 9.10 -3.25 -6.78
CA ASP A 6 9.08 -4.18 -7.91
C ASP A 6 8.22 -5.40 -7.55
N PRO A 7 7.14 -5.69 -8.28
CA PRO A 7 6.26 -6.82 -7.95
C PRO A 7 6.89 -8.17 -8.34
N ARG A 8 7.91 -8.20 -9.20
CA ARG A 8 8.59 -9.43 -9.64
C ARG A 8 9.52 -10.00 -8.58
N SER A 9 10.27 -9.13 -7.90
CA SER A 9 11.27 -9.48 -6.89
C SER A 9 10.87 -9.09 -5.47
N GLY A 10 9.87 -8.23 -5.30
CA GLY A 10 9.49 -7.65 -4.02
C GLY A 10 10.49 -6.62 -3.50
N GLN A 11 11.40 -6.12 -4.35
CA GLN A 11 12.43 -5.17 -3.94
C GLN A 11 12.05 -3.72 -4.22
N LEU A 12 12.54 -2.82 -3.38
CA LEU A 12 12.42 -1.39 -3.60
C LEU A 12 13.43 -0.95 -4.67
N ILE A 13 12.90 -0.42 -5.76
CA ILE A 13 13.65 0.13 -6.88
C ILE A 13 13.36 1.63 -7.03
N SER A 14 14.31 2.35 -7.63
CA SER A 14 14.15 3.78 -7.93
C SER A 14 13.08 4.00 -9.00
N VAL A 15 12.47 5.17 -8.97
CA VAL A 15 11.46 5.63 -9.96
C VAL A 15 11.94 5.39 -11.39
N SER A 16 13.18 5.79 -11.73
CA SER A 16 13.77 5.57 -13.06
C SER A 16 13.77 4.11 -13.48
N LYS A 17 14.18 3.21 -12.58
CA LYS A 17 14.23 1.78 -12.85
C LYS A 17 12.84 1.18 -12.98
N ALA A 18 11.88 1.66 -12.18
CA ALA A 18 10.49 1.24 -12.29
C ALA A 18 9.86 1.66 -13.63
N ILE A 19 10.25 2.81 -14.19
CA ILE A 19 9.82 3.24 -15.53
C ILE A 19 10.44 2.36 -16.61
N GLU A 20 11.75 2.09 -16.52
CA GLU A 20 12.44 1.20 -17.46
C GLU A 20 11.83 -0.21 -17.50
N GLU A 21 11.40 -0.71 -16.34
CA GLU A 21 10.73 -2.02 -16.21
C GLU A 21 9.23 -1.99 -16.59
N GLY A 22 8.66 -0.81 -16.86
CA GLY A 22 7.24 -0.62 -17.18
C GLY A 22 6.31 -0.77 -15.97
N ILE A 23 6.87 -0.71 -14.75
CA ILE A 23 6.15 -0.83 -13.49
C ILE A 23 5.53 0.51 -13.06
N LEU A 24 6.20 1.62 -13.38
CA LEU A 24 5.74 2.95 -13.06
C LEU A 24 5.63 3.80 -14.31
N ASP A 25 4.45 4.37 -14.54
CA ASP A 25 4.23 5.35 -15.58
C ASP A 25 4.41 6.75 -14.98
N GLN A 26 5.56 7.38 -15.22
CA GLN A 26 5.83 8.74 -14.72
C GLN A 26 4.98 9.80 -15.43
N THR A 27 4.60 9.55 -16.69
CA THR A 27 3.79 10.49 -17.46
C THR A 27 2.38 10.61 -16.89
N LYS A 28 1.81 9.48 -16.46
CA LYS A 28 0.48 9.42 -15.83
C LYS A 28 0.50 9.43 -14.30
N GLY A 29 1.65 9.14 -13.69
CA GLY A 29 1.76 8.94 -12.24
C GLY A 29 0.97 7.71 -11.77
N THR A 30 1.01 6.62 -12.55
CA THR A 30 0.28 5.38 -12.24
C THR A 30 1.24 4.21 -12.07
N TYR A 31 0.92 3.32 -11.15
CA TYR A 31 1.65 2.06 -10.95
C TYR A 31 0.98 0.96 -11.78
N THR A 32 1.75 0.25 -12.57
CA THR A 32 1.30 -0.88 -13.37
C THR A 32 2.07 -2.12 -12.93
N ASN A 33 1.35 -3.19 -12.60
CA ASN A 33 1.96 -4.45 -12.26
C ASN A 33 2.23 -5.27 -13.54
N PRO A 34 3.48 -5.48 -13.96
CA PRO A 34 3.78 -6.31 -15.13
C PRO A 34 3.50 -7.81 -14.93
N LEU A 35 3.30 -8.29 -13.70
CA LEU A 35 2.94 -9.69 -13.44
C LEU A 35 1.45 -9.97 -13.69
N THR A 36 0.59 -9.07 -13.23
CA THR A 36 -0.87 -9.23 -13.32
C THR A 36 -1.48 -8.45 -14.48
N GLY A 37 -0.76 -7.47 -15.03
CA GLY A 37 -1.27 -6.52 -16.01
C GLY A 37 -2.19 -5.44 -15.41
N GLU A 38 -2.32 -5.40 -14.08
CA GLU A 38 -3.21 -4.47 -13.39
C GLU A 38 -2.53 -3.10 -13.26
N SER A 39 -3.28 -2.02 -13.50
CA SER A 39 -2.78 -0.65 -13.32
C SER A 39 -3.64 0.08 -12.29
N MET A 40 -2.98 0.84 -11.43
CA MET A 40 -3.58 1.56 -10.32
C MET A 40 -2.97 2.94 -10.15
N THR A 41 -3.69 3.82 -9.47
CA THR A 41 -3.19 5.18 -9.21
C THR A 41 -2.09 5.16 -8.16
N LEU A 42 -1.24 6.19 -8.15
CA LEU A 42 -0.22 6.35 -7.11
C LEU A 42 -0.81 6.32 -5.69
N GLY A 43 -2.01 6.87 -5.50
CA GLY A 43 -2.69 6.86 -4.20
C GLY A 43 -2.99 5.44 -3.71
N ASP A 44 -3.58 4.61 -4.58
CA ASP A 44 -3.84 3.20 -4.30
C ASP A 44 -2.55 2.42 -4.07
N ALA A 45 -1.52 2.71 -4.87
CA ALA A 45 -0.21 2.08 -4.72
C ALA A 45 0.49 2.49 -3.41
N ILE A 46 0.30 3.72 -2.93
CA ILE A 46 0.81 4.18 -1.63
C ILE A 46 0.05 3.49 -0.49
N ASP A 47 -1.26 3.40 -0.60
CA ASP A 47 -2.13 2.71 0.37
C ASP A 47 -1.72 1.23 0.52
N LYS A 48 -1.47 0.56 -0.61
CA LYS A 48 -0.97 -0.82 -0.67
C LYS A 48 0.52 -0.98 -0.38
N ARG A 49 1.23 0.09 0.03
CA ARG A 49 2.69 0.12 0.28
C ARG A 49 3.56 -0.30 -0.93
N LEU A 50 3.02 -0.25 -2.13
CA LEU A 50 3.72 -0.52 -3.39
C LEU A 50 4.53 0.68 -3.88
N VAL A 51 4.17 1.90 -3.46
CA VAL A 51 4.91 3.13 -3.76
C VAL A 51 5.21 3.87 -2.47
N LEU A 52 6.48 4.19 -2.26
CA LEU A 52 6.93 5.05 -1.17
C LEU A 52 7.02 6.48 -1.69
N ALA A 53 6.13 7.34 -1.20
CA ALA A 53 6.34 8.77 -1.20
C ALA A 53 6.99 9.15 0.12
N GLU A 54 7.97 10.05 0.08
CA GLU A 54 8.46 10.74 1.26
C GLU A 54 7.36 11.68 1.76
N SER A 55 6.37 11.09 2.43
CA SER A 55 5.41 11.78 3.27
C SER A 55 5.62 11.20 4.68
N PRO A 56 6.01 12.01 5.67
CA PRO A 56 6.33 11.54 7.02
C PRO A 56 5.11 11.01 7.82
N GLU A 57 3.99 10.69 7.17
CA GLU A 57 2.68 10.56 7.82
C GLU A 57 1.93 9.24 7.54
N ALA A 58 2.62 8.15 7.20
CA ALA A 58 1.97 6.84 7.08
C ALA A 58 2.16 5.98 8.35
N ARG A 59 1.81 6.56 9.50
CA ARG A 59 1.52 5.82 10.75
C ARG A 59 0.01 5.64 10.85
N SER A 60 -0.50 4.67 10.11
CA SER A 60 -1.81 4.04 10.29
C SER A 60 -1.55 2.64 9.74
N ASP A 61 -1.04 1.69 10.52
CA ASP A 61 -1.70 1.04 11.65
C ASP A 61 -3.12 0.64 11.26
N ASP A 62 -3.18 -0.49 10.57
CA ASP A 62 -4.36 -1.24 10.19
C ASP A 62 -5.36 -1.39 11.37
N PRO A 63 -6.60 -0.87 11.27
CA PRO A 63 -7.60 -1.03 12.31
C PRO A 63 -8.36 -2.37 12.19
N LEU A 64 -7.64 -3.48 12.00
CA LEU A 64 -8.25 -4.80 11.83
C LEU A 64 -7.66 -5.89 12.73
N GLU A 65 -7.54 -5.62 14.03
CA GLU A 65 -7.53 -6.66 15.05
C GLU A 65 -8.94 -6.76 15.68
N LYS A 66 -9.74 -7.57 15.00
CA LYS A 66 -10.62 -8.59 15.59
C LYS A 66 -11.88 -8.14 16.32
N ALA A 67 -12.96 -8.05 15.55
CA ALA A 67 -14.29 -8.43 16.03
C ALA A 67 -14.28 -9.89 16.56
N GLU A 68 -15.24 -10.20 17.43
CA GLU A 68 -15.45 -11.45 18.22
C GLU A 68 -14.71 -11.43 19.57
N VAL A 69 -15.37 -11.21 20.72
CA VAL A 69 -16.38 -12.11 21.29
C VAL A 69 -17.52 -11.37 22.03
N SER A 70 -18.72 -11.89 21.79
CA SER A 70 -20.03 -11.70 22.41
C SER A 70 -20.10 -11.15 23.84
N SER A 71 -21.00 -10.18 23.99
CA SER A 71 -22.07 -10.13 24.98
C SER A 71 -21.92 -11.01 26.23
N ILE A 72 -21.62 -10.42 27.39
CA ILE A 72 -22.39 -10.68 28.62
C ILE A 72 -22.58 -9.36 29.38
N HIS A 73 -23.85 -9.03 29.61
CA HIS A 73 -24.39 -8.00 30.48
C HIS A 73 -24.47 -8.54 31.92
N ILE A 74 -23.81 -7.91 32.88
CA ILE A 74 -24.14 -8.07 34.30
C ILE A 74 -24.06 -6.70 34.97
N THR A 75 -25.21 -6.07 35.21
CA THR A 75 -25.36 -5.07 36.27
C THR A 75 -25.14 -5.77 37.61
N ASP A 76 -24.06 -5.44 38.30
CA ASP A 76 -23.92 -5.72 39.73
C ASP A 76 -24.29 -4.43 40.48
N GLU A 77 -25.40 -4.54 41.19
CA GLU A 77 -26.04 -3.55 42.04
C GLU A 77 -25.25 -3.46 43.36
N GLN A 78 -24.83 -2.26 43.77
CA GLN A 78 -24.33 -1.95 45.13
C GLN A 78 -25.14 -0.80 45.71
#